data_AF-A0A957BHB7-F1
#
_entry.id   AF-A0A957BHB7-F1
#
_cell.length_a   1.000
_cell.length_b   1.000
_cell.length_c   1.000
_cell.angle_alpha   90.00
_cell.angle_beta   90.00
_cell.angle_gamma   90.00
#
_symmetry.space_group_name_H-M   'P 1'
#
loop_
_entity.id
_entity.type
_entity.pdbx_description
1 polymer ?
#
loop_
_entity_poly.entity_id
_entity_poly.type
_entity_poly.pdbx_seq_one_letter_code
_entity_poly.pdbx_strand_id
1 'polypeptide(L)'
;MENTADRAIAIVAVGALLPDAPSAAAFWQNVLNKRYSITETPANRWSIADYYDPDPKAPDKTYSKIGGWVRDFSFDWKRFRMPPKVAASMDEGQQWAVTVAADVLADYGYPKRP
;
A
#
# COMPACT_ATOMS: atom_id res chain seq x y z
N MET A 1 -31.49 16.10 14.99
CA MET A 1 -30.39 15.24 15.48
C MET A 1 -29.58 16.06 16.46
N GLU A 2 -29.82 15.90 17.76
CA GLU A 2 -29.24 16.76 18.81
C GLU A 2 -28.11 16.08 19.61
N ASN A 3 -27.91 14.77 19.49
CA ASN A 3 -26.83 14.03 20.15
C ASN A 3 -25.73 13.63 19.16
N THR A 4 -24.48 14.01 19.47
CA THR A 4 -23.30 13.69 18.65
C THR A 4 -23.02 12.18 18.61
N ALA A 5 -23.46 11.43 19.63
CA ALA A 5 -23.32 9.98 19.69
C ALA A 5 -24.06 9.26 18.53
N ASP A 6 -25.19 9.80 18.08
CA ASP A 6 -25.98 9.22 16.98
C ASP A 6 -25.28 9.36 15.61
N ARG A 7 -24.19 10.15 15.54
CA ARG A 7 -23.34 10.32 14.35
C ARG A 7 -21.96 9.68 14.53
N ALA A 8 -21.70 9.01 15.65
CA ALA A 8 -20.41 8.41 15.91
C ALA A 8 -20.16 7.22 14.98
N ILE A 9 -18.99 7.20 14.34
CA ILE A 9 -18.54 6.10 13.48
C ILE A 9 -17.38 5.40 14.18
N ALA A 10 -17.53 4.10 14.44
CA ALA A 10 -16.48 3.28 15.03
C ALA A 10 -15.57 2.70 13.94
N ILE A 11 -14.26 2.76 14.16
CA ILE A 11 -13.27 2.01 13.38
C ILE A 11 -13.09 0.66 14.07
N VAL A 12 -13.52 -0.41 13.42
CA VAL A 12 -13.61 -1.76 14.02
C VAL A 12 -12.55 -2.74 13.51
N ALA A 13 -11.77 -2.35 12.51
CA ALA A 13 -10.70 -3.13 11.91
C ALA A 13 -9.73 -2.24 11.13
N VAL A 14 -8.53 -2.74 10.87
CA VAL A 14 -7.49 -2.02 10.12
C VAL A 14 -6.66 -2.98 9.26
N GLY A 15 -6.22 -2.47 8.11
CA GLY A 15 -5.34 -3.16 7.18
C GLY A 15 -4.46 -2.15 6.49
N ALA A 16 -3.24 -2.55 6.15
CA ALA A 16 -2.27 -1.67 5.54
C ALA A 16 -1.30 -2.47 4.67
N LEU A 17 -0.90 -1.86 3.57
CA LEU A 17 0.20 -2.30 2.72
C LEU A 17 1.09 -1.09 2.48
N LEU A 18 2.28 -1.09 3.08
CA LEU A 18 3.17 0.05 3.17
C LEU A 18 4.63 -0.37 2.96
N PRO A 19 5.56 0.57 2.75
CA PRO A 19 6.98 0.26 2.59
C PRO A 19 7.53 -0.51 3.79
N ASP A 20 8.13 -1.68 3.53
CA ASP A 20 8.59 -2.66 4.53
C ASP A 20 7.51 -3.18 5.50
N ALA A 21 6.23 -3.03 5.16
CA ALA A 21 5.13 -3.43 6.01
C ALA A 21 4.01 -4.05 5.17
N PRO A 22 4.01 -5.38 4.99
CA PRO A 22 2.95 -6.08 4.27
C PRO A 22 1.63 -6.18 5.05
N SER A 23 1.56 -5.65 6.27
CA SER A 23 0.35 -5.64 7.11
C SER A 23 0.37 -4.47 8.10
N ALA A 24 -0.79 -4.14 8.68
CA ALA A 24 -0.90 -3.13 9.74
C ALA A 24 -0.07 -3.48 10.99
N ALA A 25 -0.02 -4.76 11.35
CA ALA A 25 0.83 -5.23 12.46
C ALA A 25 2.33 -5.05 12.16
N ALA A 26 2.77 -5.38 10.94
CA ALA A 26 4.15 -5.15 10.53
C ALA A 26 4.49 -3.64 10.50
N PHE A 27 3.56 -2.80 10.05
CA PHE A 27 3.73 -1.36 10.09
C PHE A 27 3.87 -0.84 11.53
N TRP A 28 3.05 -1.34 12.46
CA TRP A 28 3.17 -0.98 13.87
C TRP A 28 4.53 -1.35 14.45
N GLN A 29 5.06 -2.52 14.10
CA GLN A 29 6.43 -2.91 14.49
C GLN A 29 7.48 -1.96 13.89
N ASN A 30 7.31 -1.52 12.64
CA ASN A 30 8.22 -0.54 12.04
C ASN A 30 8.22 0.80 12.80
N VAL A 31 7.04 1.27 13.23
CA VAL A 31 6.91 2.49 14.03
C VAL A 31 7.61 2.34 15.38
N LEU A 32 7.33 1.25 16.11
CA LEU A 32 7.97 0.99 17.41
C LEU A 32 9.50 0.90 17.31
N ASN A 33 9.99 0.26 16.24
CA ASN A 33 11.43 0.11 15.98
C ASN A 33 12.07 1.32 15.29
N LYS A 34 11.32 2.41 15.06
CA LYS A 34 11.78 3.62 14.36
C LYS A 34 12.44 3.31 13.00
N ARG A 35 11.89 2.34 12.28
CA ARG A 35 12.43 1.89 11.00
C ARG A 35 12.29 3.00 9.95
N TYR A 36 13.39 3.28 9.24
CA TYR A 36 13.40 4.17 8.08
C TYR A 36 13.16 3.36 6.80
N SER A 37 11.97 3.48 6.21
CA SER A 37 11.56 2.68 5.03
C SER A 37 11.71 3.41 3.69
N ILE A 38 12.30 4.61 3.68
CA ILE A 38 12.52 5.39 2.46
C ILE A 38 13.83 4.92 1.81
N THR A 39 13.79 4.66 0.51
CA THR A 39 14.96 4.23 -0.26
C THR A 39 15.02 4.96 -1.59
N GLU A 40 16.15 4.85 -2.29
CA GLU A 40 16.21 5.26 -3.69
C GLU A 40 15.21 4.47 -4.55
N THR A 41 14.90 5.01 -5.72
CA THR A 41 14.01 4.37 -6.70
C THR A 41 14.56 3.00 -7.09
N PRO A 42 13.78 1.92 -6.92
CA PRO A 42 14.20 0.58 -7.30
C PRO A 42 14.49 0.47 -8.81
N ALA A 43 15.55 -0.24 -9.17
CA ALA A 43 15.98 -0.41 -10.57
C ALA A 43 14.94 -1.11 -11.46
N ASN A 44 13.99 -1.84 -10.86
CA ASN A 44 12.88 -2.50 -11.57
C ASN A 44 11.67 -1.57 -11.82
N ARG A 45 11.73 -0.30 -11.40
CA ARG A 45 10.68 0.71 -11.66
C ARG A 45 11.03 1.54 -12.90
N TRP A 46 12.07 2.35 -12.80
CA TRP A 46 12.65 3.12 -13.90
C TRP A 46 14.11 3.50 -13.59
N SER A 47 14.85 3.91 -14.61
CA SER A 47 16.21 4.45 -14.46
C SER A 47 16.15 5.86 -13.87
N ILE A 48 16.78 6.07 -12.70
CA ILE A 48 16.89 7.40 -12.09
C ILE A 48 17.65 8.37 -13.01
N ALA A 49 18.64 7.87 -13.76
CA ALA A 49 19.47 8.71 -14.65
C ALA A 49 18.66 9.40 -15.75
N ASP A 50 17.50 8.83 -16.13
CA ASP A 50 16.67 9.35 -17.20
C ASP A 50 15.87 10.58 -16.75
N TYR A 51 15.61 10.71 -15.45
CA TYR A 51 14.69 11.70 -14.89
C TYR A 51 15.27 12.59 -13.79
N TYR A 52 16.44 12.25 -13.23
CA TYR A 52 17.03 13.04 -12.15
C TYR A 52 17.80 14.26 -12.66
N ASP A 53 17.55 15.42 -12.05
CA ASP A 53 18.40 16.61 -12.16
C ASP A 53 18.43 17.32 -10.80
N PRO A 54 19.61 17.68 -10.25
CA PRO A 54 19.69 18.40 -9.00
C PRO A 54 19.06 19.82 -9.04
N ASP A 55 18.89 20.44 -10.22
CA ASP A 55 18.17 21.70 -10.38
C ASP A 55 16.64 21.46 -10.41
N PRO A 56 15.88 21.94 -9.40
CA PRO A 56 14.42 21.81 -9.38
C PRO A 56 13.69 22.52 -10.53
N LYS A 57 14.39 23.39 -11.28
CA LYS A 57 13.83 24.12 -12.43
C LYS A 57 14.11 23.44 -13.78
N ALA A 58 14.90 22.37 -13.80
CA ALA A 58 15.17 21.63 -15.02
C ALA A 58 13.84 21.06 -15.58
N PRO A 59 13.51 21.35 -16.86
CA PRO A 59 12.27 20.87 -17.46
C PRO A 59 12.28 19.34 -17.59
N ASP A 60 11.12 18.71 -17.38
CA ASP A 60 10.90 17.26 -17.50
C ASP A 60 11.80 16.39 -16.60
N LYS A 61 12.30 16.97 -15.48
CA LYS A 61 13.16 16.30 -14.50
C LYS A 61 12.58 16.38 -13.09
N THR A 62 13.06 15.49 -12.22
CA THR A 62 12.79 15.48 -10.78
C THR A 62 14.11 15.63 -10.01
N TYR A 63 14.11 16.49 -8.98
CA TYR A 63 15.22 16.61 -8.04
C TYR A 63 15.17 15.57 -6.91
N SER A 64 14.11 14.76 -6.85
CA SER A 64 14.01 13.65 -5.89
C SER A 64 14.31 12.32 -6.56
N LYS A 65 15.13 11.51 -5.88
CA LYS A 65 15.45 10.13 -6.24
C LYS A 65 14.94 9.09 -5.24
N ILE A 66 14.31 9.54 -4.15
CA ILE A 66 13.89 8.71 -3.02
C ILE A 66 12.37 8.61 -2.90
N GLY A 67 11.89 7.52 -2.33
CA GLY A 67 10.48 7.26 -2.09
C GLY A 67 10.25 6.11 -1.10
N GLY A 68 9.01 5.96 -0.66
CA GLY A 68 8.55 4.79 0.07
C GLY A 68 7.97 3.79 -0.91
N TRP A 69 8.58 2.60 -1.02
CA TRP A 69 8.21 1.61 -2.02
C TRP A 69 7.59 0.38 -1.37
N VAL A 70 6.39 -0.01 -1.82
CA VAL A 70 5.87 -1.35 -1.56
C VAL A 70 6.74 -2.34 -2.35
N ARG A 71 7.37 -3.26 -1.62
CA ARG A 71 8.29 -4.28 -2.14
C ARG A 71 7.70 -5.66 -1.94
N ASP A 72 8.07 -6.60 -2.80
CA ASP A 72 7.74 -8.02 -2.69
C ASP A 72 6.24 -8.34 -2.59
N PHE A 73 5.39 -7.44 -3.10
CA PHE A 73 3.95 -7.69 -3.21
C PHE A 73 3.69 -8.64 -4.38
N SER A 74 3.01 -9.75 -4.09
CA SER A 74 2.51 -10.69 -5.09
C SER A 74 1.00 -10.80 -4.96
N PHE A 75 0.28 -10.54 -6.04
CA PHE A 75 -1.18 -10.61 -6.03
C PHE A 75 -1.68 -12.06 -6.08
N ASP A 76 -2.45 -12.45 -5.05
CA ASP A 76 -3.09 -13.76 -4.98
C ASP A 76 -4.39 -13.79 -5.81
N TRP A 77 -4.23 -13.91 -7.13
CA TRP A 77 -5.36 -14.00 -8.05
C TRP A 77 -6.26 -15.22 -7.80
N LYS A 78 -5.76 -16.29 -7.16
CA LYS A 78 -6.55 -17.47 -6.82
C LYS A 78 -7.54 -17.16 -5.70
N ARG A 79 -7.12 -16.41 -4.67
CA ARG A 79 -7.99 -15.92 -3.60
C ARG A 79 -9.21 -15.18 -4.14
N PHE A 80 -9.03 -14.41 -5.21
CA PHE A 80 -10.09 -13.61 -5.84
C PHE A 80 -10.79 -14.32 -7.02
N ARG A 81 -10.46 -15.59 -7.29
CA ARG A 81 -11.02 -16.39 -8.39
C ARG A 81 -10.92 -15.70 -9.76
N MET A 82 -9.83 -14.98 -9.97
CA MET A 82 -9.59 -14.22 -11.20
C MET A 82 -8.72 -15.02 -12.18
N PRO A 83 -9.03 -14.98 -13.49
CA PRO A 83 -8.12 -15.54 -14.50
C PRO A 83 -6.75 -14.85 -14.46
N PRO A 84 -5.63 -15.59 -14.60
CA PRO A 84 -4.28 -15.04 -14.46
C PRO A 84 -3.98 -13.93 -15.48
N LYS A 85 -4.54 -14.02 -16.70
CA LYS A 85 -4.39 -12.99 -17.73
C LYS A 85 -5.05 -11.66 -17.34
N VAL A 86 -6.20 -11.72 -16.65
CA VAL A 86 -6.90 -10.54 -16.15
C VAL A 86 -6.10 -9.93 -15.01
N ALA A 87 -5.65 -10.75 -14.06
CA ALA A 87 -4.81 -10.31 -12.94
C ALA A 87 -3.53 -9.60 -13.41
N ALA A 88 -2.84 -10.17 -14.40
CA ALA A 88 -1.62 -9.59 -14.97
C ALA A 88 -1.84 -8.25 -15.70
N SER A 89 -3.07 -7.95 -16.11
CA SER A 89 -3.43 -6.69 -16.78
C SER A 89 -3.98 -5.64 -15.82
N MET A 90 -4.17 -5.98 -14.54
CA MET A 90 -4.66 -5.04 -13.54
C MET A 90 -3.54 -4.13 -13.06
N ASP A 91 -3.90 -2.87 -12.83
CA ASP A 91 -3.02 -1.90 -12.18
C ASP A 91 -2.61 -2.37 -10.77
N GLU A 92 -1.36 -2.14 -10.37
CA GLU A 92 -0.85 -2.54 -9.05
C GLU A 92 -1.66 -1.92 -7.91
N GLY A 93 -2.09 -0.66 -8.05
CA GLY A 93 -2.92 0.02 -7.06
C GLY A 93 -4.28 -0.64 -6.86
N GLN A 94 -4.89 -1.17 -7.92
CA GLN A 94 -6.12 -1.97 -7.82
C GLN A 94 -5.88 -3.30 -7.12
N GLN A 95 -4.78 -3.98 -7.44
CA GLN A 95 -4.39 -5.22 -6.78
C GLN A 95 -4.16 -5.00 -5.28
N TRP A 96 -3.50 -3.90 -4.90
CA TRP A 96 -3.29 -3.50 -3.51
C TRP A 96 -4.62 -3.21 -2.80
N ALA A 97 -5.49 -2.40 -3.42
CA ALA A 97 -6.75 -2.01 -2.83
C ALA A 97 -7.64 -3.22 -2.48
N VAL A 98 -7.79 -4.18 -3.40
CA VAL A 98 -8.62 -5.36 -3.16
C VAL A 98 -7.99 -6.31 -2.14
N THR A 99 -6.66 -6.40 -2.11
CA THR A 99 -5.92 -7.20 -1.12
C THR A 99 -6.12 -6.63 0.27
N VAL A 100 -5.85 -5.33 0.45
CA VAL A 100 -5.99 -4.65 1.75
C VAL A 100 -7.44 -4.66 2.22
N ALA A 101 -8.41 -4.43 1.33
CA ALA A 101 -9.83 -4.51 1.69
C ALA A 101 -10.21 -5.89 2.23
N ALA A 102 -9.73 -6.95 1.57
CA ALA A 102 -9.98 -8.32 2.03
C ALA A 102 -9.28 -8.63 3.36
N ASP A 103 -8.11 -8.03 3.61
CA ASP A 103 -7.37 -8.20 4.87
C ASP A 103 -8.04 -7.43 6.03
N VAL A 104 -8.57 -6.22 5.79
CA VAL A 104 -9.38 -5.46 6.76
C VAL A 104 -10.63 -6.24 7.17
N LEU A 105 -11.31 -6.85 6.19
CA LEU A 105 -12.48 -7.68 6.47
C LEU A 105 -12.12 -8.91 7.31
N ALA A 106 -10.97 -9.54 7.03
CA ALA A 106 -10.47 -10.65 7.81
C ALA A 106 -10.08 -10.23 9.25
N ASP A 107 -9.44 -9.07 9.42
CA ASP A 107 -9.12 -8.47 10.73
C ASP A 107 -10.38 -8.18 11.55
N TYR A 108 -11.43 -7.67 10.91
CA TYR A 108 -12.75 -7.53 11.55
C TYR A 108 -13.32 -8.88 12.02
N GLY A 109 -12.94 -9.99 11.37
CA GLY A 109 -13.45 -11.33 11.61
C GLY A 109 -14.51 -11.79 10.60
N TYR A 110 -14.76 -11.04 9.53
CA TYR A 110 -15.66 -11.44 8.45
C TYR A 110 -15.08 -12.64 7.67
N PRO A 111 -15.89 -13.62 7.22
CA PRO A 111 -17.34 -13.72 7.36
C PRO A 111 -17.80 -14.49 8.61
N LYS A 112 -16.89 -14.81 9.54
CA LYS A 112 -17.18 -15.68 10.70
C LYS A 112 -17.79 -14.94 11.89
N ARG A 113 -17.51 -13.64 12.00
CA ARG A 113 -18.07 -12.77 13.03
C ARG A 113 -19.58 -12.57 12.77
N PRO A 114 -20.45 -12.82 13.77
CA PRO A 114 -21.88 -12.64 13.64
C PRO A 114 -22.29 -11.19 13.37
#